data_AF-A0A2D9MKU5-F1
#
_entry.id   AF-A0A2D9MKU5-F1
#
_cell.length_a   1.000
_cell.length_b   1.000
_cell.length_c   1.000
_cell.angle_alpha   90.00
_cell.angle_beta   90.00
_cell.angle_gamma   90.00
#
_symmetry.space_group_name_H-M   'P 1'
#
loop_
_entity.id
_entity.type
_entity.pdbx_description
1 polymer ?
#
loop_
_entity_poly.entity_id
_entity_poly.type
_entity_poly.pdbx_seq_one_letter_code
_entity_poly.pdbx_strand_id
1 'polypeptide(L)' 'MILKSLDWEKSMKLMPRFLTALFALALTGLALAQSDEITYNTHVAQIINENCVVCHREGGIGPMQFENYDQVR' A
#
# COMPACT_ATOMS: atom_id res chain seq x y z
N MET A 1 -14.69 -16.03 -50.65
CA MET A 1 -15.76 -15.85 -49.63
C MET A 1 -15.86 -17.20 -48.94
N ILE A 2 -15.43 -17.41 -47.71
CA ILE A 2 -15.43 -16.55 -46.53
C ILE A 2 -14.15 -16.92 -45.77
N LEU A 3 -13.32 -15.91 -45.51
CA LEU A 3 -12.24 -15.84 -44.54
C LEU A 3 -11.54 -17.18 -44.26
N LYS A 4 -10.33 -17.38 -44.80
CA LYS A 4 -9.13 -17.26 -43.95
C LYS A 4 -9.49 -17.78 -42.55
N SER A 5 -9.48 -19.10 -42.43
CA SER A 5 -8.94 -19.83 -41.28
C SER A 5 -8.22 -18.85 -40.35
N LEU A 6 -9.01 -18.19 -39.50
CA LEU A 6 -8.70 -16.94 -38.83
C LEU A 6 -7.44 -17.17 -37.99
N ASP A 7 -6.29 -16.92 -38.61
CA ASP A 7 -4.91 -17.32 -38.28
C ASP A 7 -4.74 -18.13 -36.98
N TRP A 8 -5.49 -19.22 -36.77
CA TRP A 8 -5.70 -19.79 -35.42
C TRP A 8 -4.40 -20.39 -34.88
N GLU A 9 -3.61 -21.04 -35.74
CA GLU A 9 -2.27 -21.51 -35.35
C GLU A 9 -1.33 -20.37 -34.96
N LYS A 10 -1.41 -19.23 -35.65
CA LYS A 10 -0.60 -18.05 -35.37
C LYS A 10 -1.07 -17.41 -34.06
N SER A 11 -2.38 -17.28 -33.91
CA SER A 11 -3.07 -16.81 -32.71
C SER A 11 -2.72 -17.65 -31.49
N MET A 12 -2.74 -18.99 -31.57
CA MET A 12 -2.37 -19.87 -30.46
C MET A 12 -0.89 -19.77 -30.05
N LYS A 13 0.02 -19.53 -31.00
CA LYS A 13 1.46 -19.33 -30.73
C LYS A 13 1.79 -17.92 -30.22
N LEU A 14 0.95 -16.94 -30.55
CA LEU A 14 1.04 -15.55 -30.11
C LEU A 14 0.29 -15.29 -28.79
N MET A 15 -0.75 -16.08 -28.50
CA MET A 15 -1.58 -16.00 -27.29
C MET A 15 -0.80 -16.06 -25.98
N PRO A 16 0.18 -16.98 -25.77
CA PRO A 16 0.95 -17.00 -24.54
C PRO A 16 1.82 -15.75 -24.37
N ARG A 17 2.31 -15.14 -25.47
CA ARG A 17 3.07 -13.89 -25.41
C ARG A 17 2.21 -12.70 -24.99
N PHE A 18 0.96 -12.66 -25.44
CA PHE A 18 0.01 -11.64 -25.02
C PHE A 18 -0.43 -11.84 -23.56
N LEU A 19 -0.67 -13.10 -23.15
CA LEU A 19 -1.03 -13.41 -21.76
C LEU A 19 0.08 -13.03 -20.78
N THR A 20 1.34 -13.35 -21.09
CA THR A 20 2.47 -12.99 -20.22
C THR A 20 2.70 -11.49 -20.15
N ALA A 21 2.55 -10.78 -21.27
CA ALA A 21 2.65 -9.32 -21.29
C ALA A 21 1.54 -8.65 -20.46
N LEU A 22 0.29 -9.13 -20.58
CA LEU A 22 -0.84 -8.67 -19.78
C LEU A 22 -0.63 -8.96 -18.29
N PHE A 23 -0.14 -10.15 -17.95
CA PHE A 23 0.16 -10.52 -16.57
C PHE A 23 1.28 -9.65 -15.97
N ALA A 24 2.36 -9.40 -16.71
CA ALA A 24 3.45 -8.53 -16.27
C ALA A 24 2.98 -7.08 -16.05
N LEU A 25 2.10 -6.57 -16.92
CA LEU A 25 1.50 -5.24 -16.78
C LEU A 25 0.53 -5.15 -15.60
N ALA A 26 -0.22 -6.22 -15.32
CA ALA A 26 -1.09 -6.28 -14.14
C ALA A 26 -0.25 -6.28 -12.85
N LEU A 27 0.84 -7.05 -12.80
CA LEU A 27 1.70 -7.14 -11.62
C LEU A 27 2.34 -5.80 -11.23
N THR A 28 2.77 -5.00 -12.21
CA THR A 28 3.30 -3.65 -11.94
C THR A 28 2.21 -2.71 -11.41
N GLY A 29 0.98 -2.81 -11.93
CA GLY A 29 -0.16 -2.00 -11.47
C GLY A 29 -0.54 -2.22 -9.99
N LEU A 30 -0.44 -3.46 -9.48
CA LEU A 30 -0.67 -3.74 -8.05
C LEU A 30 0.40 -3.13 -7.15
N ALA A 31 1.65 -3.07 -7.59
CA ALA A 31 2.75 -2.55 -6.78
C ALA A 31 2.65 -1.03 -6.54
N LEU A 32 2.08 -0.28 -7.48
CA LEU A 32 1.88 1.17 -7.36
C LEU A 32 0.74 1.57 -6.40
N ALA A 33 -0.11 0.63 -5.99
CA ALA A 33 -1.27 0.92 -5.15
C ALA A 33 -0.97 0.97 -3.63
N GLN A 34 0.28 0.70 -3.20
CA GLN A 34 0.64 0.59 -1.78
C GLN A 34 1.25 1.87 -1.17
N SER A 35 0.80 3.05 -1.58
CA SER A 35 1.16 4.28 -0.86
C SER A 35 0.15 4.54 0.26
N ASP A 36 0.28 3.81 1.38
CA ASP A 36 -0.51 4.11 2.57
C ASP A 36 0.00 5.42 3.20
N GLU A 37 -0.89 6.41 3.30
CA GLU A 37 -0.58 7.66 3.99
C GLU A 37 -0.52 7.43 5.50
N ILE A 38 0.65 7.65 6.10
CA ILE A 38 0.80 7.57 7.55
C ILE A 38 0.25 8.85 8.18
N THR A 39 -0.95 8.76 8.74
CA THR A 39 -1.57 9.84 9.52
C THR A 39 -1.45 9.60 11.03
N TYR A 40 -1.46 10.69 11.81
CA TYR A 40 -1.36 10.62 13.27
C TYR A 40 -2.49 9.78 13.89
N ASN A 41 -3.75 10.10 13.59
CA ASN A 41 -4.90 9.44 14.22
C ASN A 41 -5.03 7.97 13.82
N THR A 42 -4.60 7.59 12.60
CA THR A 42 -4.74 6.20 12.12
C THR A 42 -3.59 5.32 12.58
N HIS A 43 -2.37 5.84 12.72
CA HIS A 43 -1.18 5.00 12.92
C HIS A 43 -0.39 5.32 14.19
N VAL A 44 -0.29 6.59 14.58
CA VAL A 44 0.67 7.04 15.60
C VAL A 44 0.02 7.22 16.98
N ALA A 45 -1.19 7.76 17.02
CA ALA A 45 -1.87 8.11 18.26
C ALA A 45 -2.02 6.90 19.20
N GLN A 46 -2.43 5.75 18.67
CA GLN A 46 -2.56 4.52 19.46
C GLN A 46 -1.22 4.11 20.09
N ILE A 47 -0.14 4.08 19.29
CA ILE A 47 1.19 3.69 19.76
C ILE A 47 1.64 4.58 20.91
N ILE A 48 1.50 5.90 20.75
CA ILE A 48 1.89 6.88 21.77
C ILE A 48 1.06 6.72 23.05
N ASN A 49 -0.26 6.54 22.92
CA ASN A 49 -1.14 6.37 24.07
C ASN A 49 -0.84 5.08 24.85
N GLU A 50 -0.55 3.99 24.16
CA GLU A 50 -0.30 2.69 24.79
C GLU A 50 1.10 2.59 25.42
N ASN A 51 2.11 3.22 24.80
CA ASN A 51 3.52 2.96 25.16
C ASN A 51 4.23 4.16 25.79
N CYS A 52 3.76 5.38 25.55
CA CYS A 52 4.50 6.59 25.91
C CYS A 52 3.77 7.43 26.96
N VAL A 53 2.45 7.62 26.84
CA VAL A 53 1.64 8.44 27.76
C VAL A 53 1.68 7.92 29.20
N VAL A 54 1.94 6.63 29.40
CA VAL A 54 2.16 6.04 30.73
C VAL A 54 3.26 6.78 31.53
N CYS A 55 4.29 7.27 30.85
CA CYS A 55 5.39 8.04 31.45
C CYS A 55 5.33 9.53 31.09
N HIS A 56 4.93 9.85 29.87
CA HIS A 56 4.92 11.19 29.27
C HIS A 56 3.54 11.84 29.35
N ARG A 57 3.07 12.05 30.57
CA ARG A 57 1.85 12.79 30.89
C ARG A 57 2.15 13.88 31.90
N GLU A 58 1.22 14.81 32.09
CA GLU A 58 1.36 15.84 33.13
C GLU A 58 1.63 15.22 34.52
N GLY A 59 2.70 15.69 35.18
CA GLY A 59 3.15 15.14 36.46
C GLY A 59 3.73 13.72 36.41
N GLY A 60 3.92 13.17 35.21
CA GLY A 60 4.58 11.88 34.98
C GLY A 60 6.11 11.95 35.21
N ILE A 61 6.75 10.78 35.13
CA ILE A 61 8.21 10.67 35.27
C ILE A 61 8.97 11.15 34.02
N GLY A 62 8.27 11.23 32.88
CA GLY A 62 8.85 11.72 31.64
C GLY A 62 9.12 13.22 31.70
N PRO A 63 10.21 13.71 31.08
CA PRO A 63 10.57 15.14 31.12
C PRO A 63 9.64 16.04 30.29
N MET A 64 8.71 15.45 29.52
CA MET A 64 7.80 16.14 28.60
C MET A 64 6.49 15.35 28.40
N GLN A 65 5.42 16.03 27.98
CA GLN A 65 4.08 15.47 27.76
C GLN A 65 3.87 15.03 26.31
N PHE A 66 3.12 13.94 26.10
CA PHE A 66 2.75 13.39 24.77
C PHE A 66 1.24 13.09 24.66
N GLU A 67 0.40 13.84 25.36
CA GLU A 67 -1.03 13.57 25.52
C GLU A 67 -1.87 14.08 24.33
N ASN A 68 -1.30 14.93 23.48
CA ASN A 68 -1.99 15.42 22.29
C ASN A 68 -1.03 15.61 21.10
N TYR A 69 -1.62 15.81 19.92
CA TYR A 69 -0.90 15.97 18.65
C TYR A 69 0.11 17.12 18.66
N ASP A 70 -0.27 18.28 19.22
CA ASP A 70 0.58 19.47 19.19
C ASP A 70 1.89 19.30 19.99
N GLN A 71 1.90 18.38 20.95
CA GLN A 71 3.07 18.06 21.76
C GLN A 71 4.08 17.14 21.06
N VAL A 72 3.68 16.48 19.96
CA VAL A 72 4.48 15.42 19.28
C VAL A 72 4.64 15.62 17.78
N ARG A 73 4.12 16.71 17.23
CA ARG A 73 4.19 17.03 15.79
C ARG A 73 5.53 17.65 15.37
#